data_AF-A0AA39XRH3-F1
#
_entry.id   AF-A0AA39XRH3-F1
#
_cell.length_a   1.000
_cell.length_b   1.000
_cell.length_c   1.000
_cell.angle_alpha   90.00
_cell.angle_beta   90.00
_cell.angle_gamma   90.00
#
_symmetry.space_group_name_H-M   'P 1'
#
loop_
_entity.id
_entity.type
_entity.pdbx_description
1 polymer ?
#
loop_
_entity_poly.entity_id
_entity_poly.type
_entity_poly.pdbx_seq_one_letter_code
_entity_poly.pdbx_strand_id
1 'polypeptide(L)'
;MKIVFVLATLASAALADSWRYCACQQATNSATLVDGATTTCCTGGSIKAISGVSEGSISSELRFPGNYCYAPDKQDGDQFYSCCTSNGAGDSACINRY
;
A
#
# COMPACT_ATOMS: atom_id res chain seq x y z
N MET A 1 2.47 -26.74 40.55
CA MET A 1 3.45 -25.97 39.77
C MET A 1 2.71 -25.22 38.66
N LYS A 2 2.86 -23.90 38.63
CA LYS A 2 2.27 -22.97 37.66
C LYS A 2 3.21 -22.88 36.45
N ILE A 3 2.70 -23.05 35.24
CA ILE A 3 3.40 -22.62 34.02
C ILE A 3 2.43 -21.72 33.26
N VAL A 4 2.59 -20.41 33.47
CA VAL A 4 1.92 -19.38 32.68
C VAL A 4 2.81 -19.14 31.47
N PHE A 5 2.36 -19.59 30.30
CA PHE A 5 2.97 -19.20 29.03
C PHE A 5 2.58 -17.75 28.76
N VAL A 6 3.48 -16.82 29.07
CA VAL A 6 3.37 -15.44 28.60
C VAL A 6 3.81 -15.46 27.13
N LEU A 7 2.85 -15.46 26.21
CA LEU A 7 3.13 -15.09 24.82
C LEU A 7 3.56 -13.63 24.84
N ALA A 8 4.87 -13.40 24.82
CA ALA A 8 5.42 -12.09 24.51
C ALA A 8 5.12 -11.82 23.03
N THR A 9 4.01 -11.15 22.75
CA THR A 9 3.80 -10.51 21.45
C THR A 9 4.84 -9.40 21.36
N LEU A 10 5.98 -9.70 20.74
CA LEU A 10 6.87 -8.68 20.21
C LEU A 10 6.04 -7.89 19.22
N ALA A 11 5.47 -6.78 19.69
CA ALA A 11 5.01 -5.72 18.82
C ALA A 11 6.27 -5.22 18.13
N SER A 12 6.61 -5.83 16.99
CA SER A 12 7.48 -5.22 16.01
C SER A 12 6.90 -3.83 15.81
N ALA A 13 7.61 -2.81 16.32
CA ALA A 13 7.41 -1.46 15.88
C ALA A 13 7.86 -1.43 14.42
N ALA A 14 7.02 -2.01 13.54
CA ALA A 14 7.08 -1.71 12.12
C ALA A 14 6.97 -0.20 12.08
N LEU A 15 8.05 0.46 11.66
CA LEU A 15 8.01 1.87 11.31
C LEU A 15 6.95 1.95 10.22
N ALA A 16 5.71 2.26 10.59
CA ALA A 16 4.58 2.29 9.68
C ALA A 16 5.02 2.93 8.37
N ASP A 17 5.15 2.11 7.33
CA ASP A 17 5.80 2.48 6.08
C ASP A 17 4.87 3.49 5.42
N SER A 18 5.16 4.78 5.62
CA SER A 18 4.16 5.83 5.44
C SER A 18 4.22 6.35 4.01
N TRP A 19 3.15 6.18 3.25
CA TRP A 19 3.05 6.60 1.85
C TRP A 19 1.83 7.48 1.61
N ARG A 20 1.84 8.21 0.50
CA ARG A 20 0.68 9.02 0.05
C ARG A 20 -0.15 8.34 -1.01
N TYR A 21 0.50 7.52 -1.83
CA TYR A 21 -0.14 6.85 -2.97
C TYR A 21 0.19 5.38 -2.93
N CYS A 22 -0.82 4.51 -2.95
CA CYS A 22 -0.62 3.08 -3.09
C CYS A 22 -1.61 2.46 -4.08
N ALA A 23 -1.15 1.49 -4.85
CA ALA A 23 -1.98 0.68 -5.75
C ALA A 23 -1.66 -0.81 -5.59
N CYS A 24 -2.67 -1.66 -5.69
CA CYS A 24 -2.45 -3.10 -5.69
C CYS A 24 -1.94 -3.54 -7.07
N GLN A 25 -0.92 -4.40 -7.10
CA GLN A 25 -0.35 -4.95 -8.33
C GLN A 25 -0.69 -6.43 -8.47
N GLN A 26 -0.85 -6.91 -9.70
CA GLN A 26 -1.08 -8.33 -9.95
C GLN A 26 0.07 -9.21 -9.41
N ALA A 27 1.29 -8.70 -9.48
CA ALA A 27 2.50 -9.29 -8.91
C ALA A 27 3.59 -8.22 -8.76
N THR A 28 4.65 -8.53 -8.02
CA THR A 28 5.82 -7.64 -7.90
C THR A 28 6.38 -7.26 -9.26
N ASN A 29 6.61 -5.96 -9.46
CA ASN A 29 7.04 -5.38 -10.76
C ASN A 29 6.07 -5.56 -11.93
N SER A 30 4.81 -5.95 -11.69
CA SER A 30 3.81 -6.01 -12.77
C SER A 30 3.29 -4.62 -13.13
N ALA A 31 3.23 -4.32 -14.42
CA ALA A 31 2.56 -3.11 -14.92
C ALA A 31 1.02 -3.18 -14.79
N THR A 32 0.48 -4.35 -14.45
CA THR A 32 -0.95 -4.55 -14.25
C THR A 32 -1.33 -4.22 -12.80
N LEU A 33 -2.04 -3.11 -12.63
CA LEU A 33 -2.68 -2.75 -11.36
C LEU A 33 -4.04 -3.44 -11.22
N VAL A 34 -4.39 -3.83 -10.01
CA VAL A 34 -5.66 -4.48 -9.66
C VAL A 34 -6.57 -3.43 -9.04
N ASP A 35 -7.33 -2.74 -9.88
CA ASP A 35 -8.16 -1.59 -9.48
C ASP A 35 -9.23 -1.94 -8.44
N GLY A 36 -9.84 -3.13 -8.57
CA GLY A 36 -10.84 -3.61 -7.62
C GLY A 36 -10.27 -3.75 -6.21
N ALA A 37 -9.10 -4.40 -6.08
CA ALA A 37 -8.41 -4.52 -4.80
C ALA A 37 -7.94 -3.15 -4.28
N THR A 38 -7.41 -2.30 -5.15
CA THR A 38 -6.97 -0.94 -4.81
C THR A 38 -8.11 -0.11 -4.22
N THR A 39 -9.30 -0.19 -4.83
CA THR A 39 -10.51 0.50 -4.36
C THR A 39 -10.96 -0.03 -3.00
N THR A 40 -11.00 -1.36 -2.83
CA THR A 40 -11.35 -2.00 -1.55
C THR A 40 -10.40 -1.60 -0.42
N CYS A 41 -9.11 -1.51 -0.71
CA CYS A 41 -8.08 -1.19 0.28
C CYS A 41 -7.92 0.31 0.56
N CYS A 42 -8.62 1.16 -0.19
CA CYS A 42 -8.58 2.61 -0.03
C CYS A 42 -9.58 3.12 1.03
N THR A 43 -9.34 2.79 2.29
CA THR A 43 -10.32 3.00 3.38
C THR A 43 -10.33 4.42 3.98
N GLY A 44 -9.28 5.21 3.75
CA GLY A 44 -9.14 6.59 4.25
C GLY A 44 -8.69 7.60 3.20
N GLY A 45 -8.77 7.22 1.93
CA GLY A 45 -8.26 8.00 0.81
C GLY A 45 -9.28 8.20 -0.30
N SER A 46 -8.79 8.64 -1.44
CA SER A 46 -9.56 8.75 -2.68
C SER A 46 -8.78 8.14 -3.82
N ILE A 47 -9.46 7.47 -4.74
CA ILE A 47 -8.80 6.93 -5.93
C ILE A 47 -8.41 8.09 -6.87
N LYS A 48 -7.15 8.09 -7.30
CA LYS A 48 -6.56 9.03 -8.25
C LYS A 48 -5.96 8.27 -9.41
N ALA A 49 -6.35 8.62 -10.62
CA ALA A 49 -5.73 8.11 -11.82
C ALA A 49 -4.43 8.90 -12.09
N ILE A 50 -3.30 8.20 -12.03
CA ILE A 50 -1.98 8.77 -12.30
C ILE A 50 -1.55 8.31 -13.69
N SER A 51 -1.61 9.22 -14.67
CA SER A 51 -1.37 8.90 -16.08
C SER A 51 0.11 8.96 -16.48
N GLY A 52 0.99 9.44 -15.60
CA GLY A 52 2.43 9.50 -15.86
C GLY A 52 3.22 10.35 -14.87
N VAL A 53 4.51 10.47 -15.16
CA VAL A 53 5.56 11.15 -14.39
C VAL A 53 5.35 12.66 -14.17
N SER A 54 4.29 13.28 -14.68
CA SER A 54 4.12 14.76 -14.61
C SER A 54 3.29 15.25 -13.41
N GLU A 55 2.78 14.37 -12.54
CA GLU A 55 2.08 14.76 -11.30
C GLU A 55 3.07 15.11 -10.16
N GLY A 56 3.90 16.13 -10.37
CA GLY A 56 4.76 16.70 -9.31
C GLY A 56 5.83 15.73 -8.77
N SER A 57 6.08 15.77 -7.45
CA SER A 57 7.15 15.01 -6.77
C SER A 57 6.97 13.48 -6.79
N ILE A 58 5.83 12.98 -7.28
CA ILE A 58 5.50 11.55 -7.41
C ILE A 58 6.25 10.91 -8.59
N SER A 59 6.63 11.75 -9.56
CA SER A 59 7.31 11.44 -10.81
C SER A 59 8.39 10.36 -10.70
N SER A 60 9.42 10.59 -9.88
CA SER A 60 10.60 9.74 -9.82
C SER A 60 10.35 8.34 -9.25
N GLU A 61 9.25 8.16 -8.52
CA GLU A 61 8.89 6.90 -7.87
C GLU A 61 7.80 6.15 -8.62
N LEU A 62 7.03 6.83 -9.48
CA LEU A 62 5.95 6.22 -10.25
C LEU A 62 6.52 5.28 -11.33
N ARG A 63 6.40 3.98 -11.09
CA ARG A 63 6.86 2.93 -12.02
C ARG A 63 5.80 2.55 -13.04
N PHE A 64 4.53 2.60 -12.67
CA PHE A 64 3.41 2.17 -13.51
C PHE A 64 2.24 3.16 -13.39
N PRO A 65 1.71 3.68 -14.51
CA PRO A 65 0.52 4.52 -14.47
C PRO A 65 -0.72 3.69 -14.13
N GLY A 66 -1.73 4.32 -13.55
CA GLY A 66 -3.03 3.72 -13.26
C GLY A 66 -3.69 4.31 -12.01
N ASN A 67 -4.62 3.57 -11.40
CA ASN A 67 -5.35 4.06 -10.25
C ASN A 67 -4.60 3.78 -8.95
N TYR A 68 -4.34 4.84 -8.19
CA TYR A 68 -3.72 4.79 -6.87
C TYR A 68 -4.71 5.32 -5.83
N CYS A 69 -4.74 4.67 -4.68
CA CYS A 69 -5.33 5.26 -3.49
C CYS A 69 -4.45 6.41 -2.99
N TYR A 70 -5.00 7.62 -2.97
CA TYR A 70 -4.36 8.78 -2.38
C TYR A 70 -4.89 9.02 -0.97
N ALA A 71 -4.01 9.01 0.03
CA ALA A 71 -4.31 9.35 1.42
C ALA A 71 -3.53 10.60 1.85
N PRO A 72 -4.21 11.69 2.28
CA PRO A 72 -3.54 12.92 2.70
C PRO A 72 -2.85 12.81 4.07
N ASP A 73 -3.36 11.96 4.96
CA ASP A 73 -3.02 11.94 6.39
C ASP A 73 -2.12 10.77 6.81
N LYS A 74 -1.52 10.06 5.82
CA LYS A 74 -0.69 8.83 5.92
C LYS A 74 -1.45 7.54 5.55
N GLN A 75 -0.81 6.73 4.72
CA GLN A 75 -1.19 5.36 4.43
C GLN A 75 -0.07 4.41 4.86
N ASP A 76 -0.39 3.37 5.61
CA ASP A 76 0.56 2.33 5.98
C ASP A 76 0.70 1.34 4.81
N GLY A 77 1.89 1.27 4.23
CA GLY A 77 2.21 0.43 3.09
C GLY A 77 2.12 -1.07 3.40
N ASP A 78 2.51 -1.50 4.60
CA ASP A 78 2.43 -2.91 5.01
C ASP A 78 0.97 -3.35 5.19
N GLN A 79 0.16 -2.47 5.79
CA GLN A 79 -1.27 -2.70 5.90
C GLN A 79 -1.93 -2.75 4.52
N PHE A 80 -1.55 -1.83 3.63
CA PHE A 80 -2.10 -1.79 2.28
C PHE A 80 -1.69 -3.03 1.46
N TYR A 81 -0.43 -3.44 1.52
CA TYR A 81 0.06 -4.70 0.93
C TYR A 81 -0.73 -5.91 1.43
N SER A 82 -0.94 -6.01 2.74
CA SER A 82 -1.70 -7.11 3.35
C SER A 82 -3.16 -7.12 2.88
N CYS A 83 -3.75 -5.94 2.69
CA CYS A 83 -5.08 -5.81 2.11
C CYS A 83 -5.10 -6.24 0.63
N CYS A 84 -4.13 -5.80 -0.17
CA CYS A 84 -4.03 -6.17 -1.59
C CYS A 84 -3.96 -7.69 -1.78
N THR A 85 -3.05 -8.34 -1.04
CA THR A 85 -2.86 -9.79 -1.11
C THR A 85 -4.11 -10.58 -0.68
N SER A 86 -4.85 -10.06 0.30
CA SER A 86 -6.13 -10.64 0.74
C SER A 86 -7.26 -10.46 -0.28
N ASN A 87 -7.13 -9.53 -1.24
CA ASN A 87 -8.14 -9.20 -2.26
C ASN A 87 -7.74 -9.64 -3.67
N GLY A 88 -6.85 -10.64 -3.79
CA GLY A 88 -6.51 -11.27 -5.08
C GLY A 88 -5.45 -10.54 -5.91
N ALA A 89 -4.81 -9.51 -5.34
CA ALA A 89 -3.57 -8.96 -5.90
C ALA A 89 -2.36 -9.75 -5.38
N GLY A 90 -1.23 -9.64 -6.07
CA GLY A 90 0.02 -10.32 -5.69
C GLY A 90 1.01 -9.42 -4.96
N ASP A 91 0.84 -8.10 -5.05
CA ASP A 91 1.72 -7.12 -4.41
C ASP A 91 1.03 -5.75 -4.28
N SER A 92 1.73 -4.74 -3.76
CA SER A 92 1.36 -3.33 -3.79
C SER A 92 2.53 -2.44 -4.21
N ALA A 93 2.24 -1.41 -5.01
CA ALA A 93 3.17 -0.33 -5.30
C ALA A 93 2.77 0.91 -4.52
N CYS A 94 3.61 1.34 -3.59
CA CYS A 94 3.45 2.60 -2.89
C CYS A 94 4.55 3.60 -3.28
N ILE A 95 4.20 4.87 -3.36
CA ILE A 95 5.08 5.96 -3.81
C ILE A 95 4.82 7.23 -2.98
N ASN A 96 5.80 8.15 -2.97
CA ASN A 96 5.77 9.38 -2.18
C ASN A 96 5.74 9.09 -0.67
N ARG A 97 6.89 8.62 -0.16
CA ARG A 97 7.10 8.27 1.26
C ARG A 97 7.17 9.53 2.14
N TYR A 98 6.64 9.44 3.37
CA TYR A 98 6.80 10.45 4.43
C TYR A 98 8.10 10.26 5.23
#